data_AF-A0A6G1EB74-F1
#
_entry.id   AF-A0A6G1EB74-F1
#
_cell.length_a   1.000
_cell.length_b   1.000
_cell.length_c   1.000
_cell.angle_alpha   90.00
_cell.angle_beta   90.00
_cell.angle_gamma   90.00
#
_symmetry.space_group_name_H-M   'P 1'
#
loop_
_entity.id
_entity.type
_entity.pdbx_description
1 polymer ?
#
loop_
_entity_poly.entity_id
_entity_poly.type
_entity_poly.pdbx_seq_one_letter_code
_entity_poly.pdbx_strand_id
1 'polypeptide(L)'
;MGSSSFAGCTLSYGVCVALLALACCVMCARGAVPALYVLGDSQADVGNNNYLPESLLKANFPHNGVDYPGGKATGRFSNGYNFVDLLGGAGVSDLTNKGQCISFDEQIERDYSQVEAALVQQLGQPQASIHLAKSLFVVAIGGNDIINHVLLSPASQLIRSQDQIITSLADTLKRQLQSMYGLGMRRLFFLGGAPLGCCPLLLEQSPNKECHAEANYLSARYNVAVTALLRDMGATHPDMSYVFFDTYTTLLQYIQEPEAHVMYYYSTTDFN
;
A
#
# COMPACT_ATOMS: atom_id res chain seq x y z
N MET A 1 28.10 55.44 -22.11
CA MET A 1 27.98 54.28 -21.20
C MET A 1 26.94 54.67 -20.16
N GLY A 2 25.64 54.50 -20.38
CA GLY A 2 24.91 53.23 -20.41
C GLY A 2 24.00 53.18 -19.18
N SER A 3 22.91 53.97 -19.17
CA SER A 3 21.91 53.98 -18.09
C SER A 3 20.78 53.00 -18.41
N SER A 4 20.86 51.78 -17.87
CA SER A 4 19.78 50.79 -17.90
C SER A 4 18.76 51.13 -16.81
N SER A 5 17.61 51.68 -17.22
CA SER A 5 16.42 51.83 -16.38
C SER A 5 15.74 50.46 -16.26
N PHE A 6 15.79 49.85 -15.08
CA PHE A 6 14.94 48.70 -14.75
C PHE A 6 13.52 49.20 -14.49
N ALA A 7 12.64 49.06 -15.48
CA ALA A 7 11.21 49.21 -15.31
C ALA A 7 10.70 48.04 -14.45
N GLY A 8 10.64 48.25 -13.13
CA GLY A 8 10.04 47.32 -12.19
C GLY A 8 8.55 47.16 -12.48
N CYS A 9 8.16 45.95 -12.87
CA CYS A 9 6.77 45.57 -13.11
C CYS A 9 6.01 45.55 -11.77
N THR A 10 5.40 46.67 -11.39
CA THR A 10 4.50 46.73 -10.22
C THR A 10 3.17 46.09 -10.58
N LEU A 11 3.13 44.76 -10.58
CA LEU A 11 1.86 44.05 -10.57
C LEU A 11 1.13 44.45 -9.28
N SER A 12 0.03 45.17 -9.41
CA SER A 12 -0.80 45.59 -8.28
C SER A 12 -1.09 44.39 -7.37
N TYR A 13 -0.96 44.57 -6.06
CA TYR A 13 -1.19 43.53 -5.04
C TYR A 13 -2.51 42.78 -5.27
N GLY A 14 -3.54 43.47 -5.76
CA GLY A 14 -4.84 42.86 -6.11
C GLY A 14 -4.78 41.86 -7.26
N VAL A 15 -3.89 42.05 -8.24
CA VAL A 15 -3.68 41.11 -9.37
C VAL A 15 -2.93 39.87 -8.89
N CYS A 16 -1.93 40.01 -8.03
CA CYS A 16 -1.25 38.86 -7.41
C CYS A 16 -2.21 38.03 -6.55
N VAL A 17 -3.04 38.67 -5.72
CA VAL A 17 -4.04 37.96 -4.90
C VAL A 17 -5.09 37.27 -5.77
N ALA A 18 -5.57 37.91 -6.84
CA ALA A 18 -6.51 37.30 -7.76
C ALA A 18 -5.90 36.11 -8.52
N LEU A 19 -4.64 36.21 -8.98
CA LEU A 19 -3.94 35.11 -9.64
C LEU A 19 -3.63 33.95 -8.68
N LEU A 20 -3.30 34.25 -7.42
CA LEU A 20 -3.14 33.25 -6.35
C LEU A 20 -4.46 32.57 -6.02
N ALA A 21 -5.57 33.31 -5.92
CA ALA A 21 -6.89 32.74 -5.70
C ALA A 21 -7.37 31.91 -6.90
N LEU A 22 -7.09 32.34 -8.13
CA LEU A 22 -7.41 31.57 -9.33
C LEU A 22 -6.55 30.31 -9.43
N ALA A 23 -5.25 30.39 -9.12
CA ALA A 23 -4.36 29.24 -9.04
C ALA A 23 -4.78 28.27 -7.93
N CYS A 24 -5.20 28.78 -6.77
CA CYS A 24 -5.72 28.00 -5.66
C CYS A 24 -7.06 27.32 -6.03
N CYS A 25 -7.97 28.02 -6.71
CA CYS A 25 -9.21 27.44 -7.26
C CYS A 25 -8.91 26.37 -8.33
N VAL A 26 -7.92 26.58 -9.20
CA VAL A 26 -7.50 25.58 -10.21
C VAL A 26 -6.81 24.38 -9.53
N MET A 27 -6.06 24.59 -8.44
CA MET A 27 -5.44 23.51 -7.65
C MET A 27 -6.47 22.75 -6.82
N CYS A 28 -7.47 23.42 -6.25
CA CYS A 28 -8.57 22.81 -5.50
C CYS A 28 -9.52 22.05 -6.44
N ALA A 29 -9.77 22.57 -7.65
CA ALA A 29 -10.46 21.85 -8.73
C ALA A 29 -9.64 20.69 -9.32
N ARG A 30 -8.32 20.64 -9.07
CA ARG A 30 -7.42 19.50 -9.39
C ARG A 30 -7.30 18.48 -8.24
N GLY A 31 -7.93 18.72 -7.09
CA GLY A 31 -7.57 18.11 -5.80
C GLY A 31 -8.53 17.09 -5.21
N ALA A 32 -9.47 16.53 -5.97
CA ALA A 32 -10.24 15.36 -5.57
C ALA A 32 -10.09 14.27 -6.64
N VAL A 33 -9.60 13.09 -6.25
CA VAL A 33 -9.71 11.90 -7.09
C VAL A 33 -11.15 11.39 -7.01
N PRO A 34 -11.77 10.99 -8.14
CA PRO A 34 -13.18 10.61 -8.16
C PRO A 34 -13.45 9.32 -7.38
N ALA A 35 -12.43 8.47 -7.23
CA ALA A 35 -12.46 7.31 -6.36
C ALA A 35 -11.04 6.98 -5.87
N LEU A 36 -11.02 6.24 -4.76
CA LEU A 36 -9.85 5.62 -4.18
C LEU A 36 -10.07 4.10 -4.23
N TYR A 37 -9.23 3.40 -4.98
CA TYR A 37 -9.27 1.95 -5.11
C TYR A 37 -8.18 1.33 -4.24
N VAL A 38 -8.62 0.31 -3.52
CA VAL A 38 -7.98 -0.29 -2.37
C VAL A 38 -8.14 -1.78 -2.58
N LEU A 39 -7.11 -2.45 -3.00
CA LEU A 39 -7.07 -3.90 -2.94
C LEU A 39 -6.45 -4.26 -1.53
N GLY A 40 -6.25 -5.50 -1.05
CA GLY A 40 -5.81 -5.76 0.37
C GLY A 40 -4.79 -6.87 0.63
N ASP A 41 -3.82 -6.68 1.55
CA ASP A 41 -3.49 -7.75 2.52
C ASP A 41 -4.08 -7.39 3.91
N SER A 42 -3.69 -8.06 4.98
CA SER A 42 -4.25 -7.81 6.32
C SER A 42 -4.06 -6.37 6.81
N GLN A 43 -3.01 -5.67 6.34
CA GLN A 43 -2.79 -4.26 6.66
C GLN A 43 -3.89 -3.36 6.07
N ALA A 44 -4.61 -3.89 5.07
CA ALA A 44 -5.60 -3.20 4.28
C ALA A 44 -7.04 -3.73 4.44
N ASP A 45 -7.23 -4.85 5.14
CA ASP A 45 -8.55 -5.45 5.33
C ASP A 45 -9.39 -4.66 6.35
N VAL A 46 -10.57 -4.22 5.92
CA VAL A 46 -11.58 -3.52 6.73
C VAL A 46 -12.76 -4.40 7.12
N GLY A 47 -12.65 -5.72 6.94
CA GLY A 47 -13.63 -6.73 7.34
C GLY A 47 -14.08 -7.66 6.22
N ASN A 48 -13.49 -7.60 5.03
CA ASN A 48 -13.85 -8.42 3.88
C ASN A 48 -13.71 -9.91 4.22
N ASN A 49 -12.63 -10.31 4.91
CA ASN A 49 -12.41 -11.71 5.27
C ASN A 49 -13.51 -12.31 6.16
N ASN A 50 -14.25 -11.48 6.93
CA ASN A 50 -15.34 -11.98 7.77
C ASN A 50 -16.55 -12.47 6.96
N TYR A 51 -16.72 -11.97 5.73
CA TYR A 51 -17.85 -12.28 4.85
C TYR A 51 -17.53 -13.38 3.82
N LEU A 52 -16.31 -13.90 3.82
CA LEU A 52 -15.86 -14.92 2.88
C LEU A 52 -15.92 -16.30 3.53
N PRO A 53 -16.68 -17.24 2.96
CA PRO A 53 -16.80 -18.59 3.50
C PRO A 53 -15.46 -19.33 3.57
N GLU A 54 -14.57 -19.08 2.61
CA GLU A 54 -13.29 -19.78 2.46
C GLU A 54 -12.15 -19.12 3.23
N SER A 55 -12.34 -17.94 3.83
CA SER A 55 -11.28 -17.30 4.61
C SER A 55 -11.20 -17.90 6.01
N LEU A 56 -10.04 -18.43 6.37
CA LEU A 56 -9.75 -18.90 7.73
C LEU A 56 -9.12 -17.80 8.60
N LEU A 57 -8.55 -16.75 8.00
CA LEU A 57 -7.97 -15.60 8.70
C LEU A 57 -9.03 -14.51 8.88
N LYS A 58 -9.70 -14.49 10.03
CA LYS A 58 -10.76 -13.53 10.38
C LYS A 58 -10.28 -12.54 11.43
N ALA A 59 -10.71 -11.29 11.31
CA ALA A 59 -10.39 -10.21 12.26
C ALA A 59 -11.57 -9.89 13.18
N ASN A 60 -12.28 -10.93 13.62
CA ASN A 60 -13.46 -10.85 14.48
C ASN A 60 -13.16 -11.29 15.93
N PHE A 61 -11.90 -11.20 16.36
CA PHE A 61 -11.51 -11.54 17.73
C PHE A 61 -11.65 -10.34 18.68
N PRO A 62 -11.84 -10.56 19.99
CA PRO A 62 -12.09 -9.48 20.95
C PRO A 62 -11.00 -8.40 21.03
N HIS A 63 -9.75 -8.74 20.72
CA HIS A 63 -8.64 -7.78 20.75
C HIS A 63 -8.61 -6.86 19.51
N ASN A 64 -9.24 -7.27 18.41
CA ASN A 64 -9.45 -6.41 17.26
C ASN A 64 -10.59 -5.43 17.63
N GLY A 65 -10.38 -4.13 17.52
CA GLY A 65 -11.38 -3.10 17.88
C GLY A 65 -11.64 -2.87 19.39
N VAL A 66 -10.79 -3.36 20.30
CA VAL A 66 -10.98 -3.17 21.75
C VAL A 66 -11.02 -1.70 22.17
N ASP A 67 -10.31 -0.82 21.46
CA ASP A 67 -10.25 0.62 21.76
C ASP A 67 -11.35 1.44 21.06
N TYR A 68 -12.23 0.80 20.27
CA TYR A 68 -13.38 1.48 19.68
C TYR A 68 -14.51 1.68 20.70
N PRO A 69 -15.39 2.69 20.50
CA PRO A 69 -16.62 2.81 21.27
C PRO A 69 -17.43 1.50 21.27
N GLY A 70 -17.52 0.86 22.43
CA GLY A 70 -18.21 -0.42 22.60
C GLY A 70 -17.33 -1.67 22.58
N GLY A 71 -16.02 -1.55 22.32
CA GLY A 71 -15.04 -2.64 22.45
C GLY A 71 -15.34 -3.87 21.60
N LYS A 72 -15.93 -3.67 20.41
CA LYS A 72 -16.33 -4.75 19.50
C LYS A 72 -15.38 -4.86 18.32
N ALA A 73 -15.16 -6.08 17.87
CA ALA A 73 -14.41 -6.34 16.66
C ALA A 73 -15.00 -5.65 15.45
N THR A 74 -14.18 -4.85 14.78
CA THR A 74 -14.55 -4.04 13.62
C THR A 74 -14.24 -4.73 12.29
N GLY A 75 -13.63 -5.92 12.33
CA GLY A 75 -13.15 -6.64 11.14
C GLY A 75 -11.78 -6.18 10.63
N ARG A 76 -11.10 -5.27 11.34
CA ARG A 76 -9.72 -4.86 11.04
C ARG A 76 -8.75 -5.71 11.85
N PHE A 77 -7.61 -6.07 11.27
CA PHE A 77 -6.50 -6.70 12.01
C PHE A 77 -5.74 -5.69 12.90
N SER A 78 -6.48 -4.86 13.64
CA SER A 78 -5.99 -3.80 14.51
C SER A 78 -7.01 -3.50 15.63
N ASN A 79 -6.57 -2.84 16.70
CA ASN A 79 -7.41 -2.22 17.73
C ASN A 79 -7.90 -0.81 17.31
N GLY A 80 -7.41 -0.26 16.20
CA GLY A 80 -7.72 1.06 15.67
C GLY A 80 -8.09 1.06 14.18
N TYR A 81 -8.11 2.25 13.57
CA TYR A 81 -8.11 2.40 12.11
C TYR A 81 -6.81 1.79 11.55
N ASN A 82 -6.88 1.06 10.45
CA ASN A 82 -5.70 0.61 9.71
C ASN A 82 -5.28 1.69 8.69
N PHE A 83 -4.16 1.49 7.98
CA PHE A 83 -3.71 2.49 7.02
C PHE A 83 -4.72 2.67 5.86
N VAL A 84 -5.60 1.70 5.60
CA VAL A 84 -6.62 1.77 4.56
C VAL A 84 -7.78 2.69 4.92
N ASP A 85 -8.16 2.72 6.18
CA ASP A 85 -9.09 3.72 6.69
C ASP A 85 -8.54 5.15 6.55
N LEU A 86 -7.21 5.26 6.46
CA LEU A 86 -6.51 6.51 6.18
C LEU A 86 -6.25 6.71 4.67
N LEU A 87 -6.10 5.66 3.85
CA LEU A 87 -5.58 5.76 2.47
C LEU A 87 -5.98 4.70 1.43
N GLY A 88 -6.54 3.53 1.73
CA GLY A 88 -6.78 2.46 0.73
C GLY A 88 -5.56 1.56 0.35
N GLY A 89 -5.62 0.26 -0.08
CA GLY A 89 -4.52 -0.78 0.07
C GLY A 89 -4.24 -1.79 -1.09
N ALA A 90 -3.38 -2.88 -0.97
CA ALA A 90 -3.51 -4.31 -1.52
C ALA A 90 -2.44 -5.41 -1.52
N GLY A 91 -2.74 -6.76 -1.44
CA GLY A 91 -1.96 -8.08 -1.35
C GLY A 91 -1.57 -8.81 -2.70
N VAL A 92 -0.39 -9.53 -2.92
CA VAL A 92 0.26 -9.89 -4.27
C VAL A 92 -0.03 -11.33 -4.73
N SER A 93 0.41 -12.37 -4.03
CA SER A 93 0.57 -13.70 -4.64
C SER A 93 -0.63 -14.63 -4.46
N ASP A 94 -0.87 -15.52 -5.42
CA ASP A 94 -1.98 -16.50 -5.40
C ASP A 94 -1.66 -17.81 -4.66
N LEU A 95 -0.39 -18.05 -4.34
CA LEU A 95 0.02 -19.27 -3.64
C LEU A 95 0.11 -19.08 -2.12
N THR A 96 0.30 -17.84 -1.71
CA THR A 96 0.43 -17.46 -0.30
C THR A 96 -0.96 -17.49 0.33
N ASN A 97 -1.15 -18.31 1.36
CA ASN A 97 -2.42 -18.45 2.09
C ASN A 97 -3.62 -18.95 1.24
N LYS A 98 -3.36 -19.79 0.23
CA LYS A 98 -4.39 -20.39 -0.63
C LYS A 98 -5.52 -21.03 0.21
N GLY A 99 -6.74 -20.53 0.05
CA GLY A 99 -7.91 -20.97 0.81
C GLY A 99 -7.95 -20.48 2.27
N GLN A 100 -7.23 -19.41 2.61
CA GLN A 100 -7.24 -18.76 3.93
C GLN A 100 -7.54 -17.26 3.84
N CYS A 101 -7.21 -16.61 2.72
CA CYS A 101 -7.56 -15.23 2.35
C CYS A 101 -7.64 -15.07 0.82
N ILE A 102 -8.20 -13.95 0.33
CA ILE A 102 -8.34 -13.65 -1.11
C ILE A 102 -7.00 -13.20 -1.69
N SER A 103 -6.58 -13.75 -2.83
CA SER A 103 -5.34 -13.30 -3.51
C SER A 103 -5.49 -11.95 -4.23
N PHE A 104 -4.39 -11.38 -4.76
CA PHE A 104 -4.51 -10.16 -5.57
C PHE A 104 -5.30 -10.41 -6.84
N ASP A 105 -5.02 -11.53 -7.52
CA ASP A 105 -5.70 -11.87 -8.77
C ASP A 105 -7.18 -12.04 -8.52
N GLU A 106 -7.56 -12.72 -7.44
CA GLU A 106 -8.97 -12.84 -7.07
C GLU A 106 -9.61 -11.49 -6.74
N GLN A 107 -8.90 -10.53 -6.15
CA GLN A 107 -9.44 -9.18 -5.93
C GLN A 107 -9.57 -8.40 -7.24
N ILE A 108 -8.61 -8.52 -8.15
CA ILE A 108 -8.68 -7.90 -9.48
C ILE A 108 -9.82 -8.50 -10.29
N GLU A 109 -9.90 -9.83 -10.35
CA GLU A 109 -10.83 -10.58 -11.18
C GLU A 109 -12.24 -10.61 -10.60
N ARG A 110 -12.41 -10.83 -9.29
CA ARG A 110 -13.73 -10.92 -8.67
C ARG A 110 -14.30 -9.55 -8.34
N ASP A 111 -13.49 -8.64 -7.81
CA ASP A 111 -14.02 -7.41 -7.21
C ASP A 111 -13.81 -6.21 -8.13
N TYR A 112 -12.57 -5.92 -8.53
CA TYR A 112 -12.28 -4.73 -9.33
C TYR A 112 -12.83 -4.81 -10.75
N SER A 113 -12.77 -5.98 -11.42
CA SER A 113 -13.37 -6.16 -12.75
C SER A 113 -14.89 -5.95 -12.74
N GLN A 114 -15.58 -6.35 -11.67
CA GLN A 114 -17.01 -6.13 -11.51
C GLN A 114 -17.33 -4.66 -11.28
N VAL A 115 -16.48 -3.94 -10.54
CA VAL A 115 -16.61 -2.49 -10.35
C VAL A 115 -16.41 -1.75 -11.69
N GLU A 116 -15.42 -2.13 -12.49
CA GLU A 116 -15.23 -1.59 -13.85
C GLU A 116 -16.49 -1.83 -14.71
N ALA A 117 -16.98 -3.07 -14.74
CA ALA A 117 -18.15 -3.43 -15.53
C ALA A 117 -19.42 -2.66 -15.09
N ALA A 118 -19.61 -2.49 -13.77
CA ALA A 118 -20.72 -1.71 -13.22
C ALA A 118 -20.59 -0.22 -13.57
N LEU A 119 -19.39 0.34 -13.53
CA LEU A 119 -19.13 1.73 -13.95
C LEU A 119 -19.41 1.91 -15.44
N VAL A 120 -18.99 0.96 -16.29
CA VAL A 120 -19.30 0.99 -17.73
C VAL A 120 -20.81 0.92 -17.96
N GLN A 121 -21.53 0.06 -17.23
CA GLN A 121 -22.98 -0.04 -17.33
C GLN A 121 -23.69 1.26 -16.94
N GLN A 122 -23.20 1.96 -15.90
CA GLN A 122 -23.83 3.17 -15.39
C GLN A 122 -23.45 4.44 -16.17
N LEU A 123 -22.19 4.56 -16.59
CA LEU A 123 -21.64 5.81 -17.14
C LEU A 123 -21.42 5.74 -18.65
N GLY A 124 -21.35 4.54 -19.22
CA GLY A 124 -20.82 4.30 -20.56
C GLY A 124 -19.29 4.17 -20.54
N GLN A 125 -18.76 3.41 -21.50
CA GLN A 125 -17.32 3.09 -21.58
C GLN A 125 -16.40 4.34 -21.56
N PRO A 126 -16.66 5.41 -22.35
CA PRO A 126 -15.79 6.58 -22.36
C PRO A 126 -15.70 7.28 -21.00
N GLN A 127 -16.82 7.43 -20.30
CA GLN A 127 -16.91 8.11 -19.01
C GLN A 127 -16.32 7.24 -17.89
N ALA A 128 -16.54 5.92 -17.92
CA ALA A 128 -15.93 4.97 -16.99
C ALA A 128 -14.39 5.00 -17.11
N SER A 129 -13.87 4.98 -18.35
CA SER A 129 -12.42 5.10 -18.60
C SER A 129 -11.84 6.40 -18.04
N ILE A 130 -12.53 7.54 -18.22
CA ILE A 130 -12.09 8.83 -17.66
C ILE A 130 -12.13 8.81 -16.13
N HIS A 131 -13.17 8.20 -15.54
CA HIS A 131 -13.30 8.08 -14.08
C HIS A 131 -12.14 7.27 -13.49
N LEU A 132 -11.87 6.10 -14.03
CA LEU A 132 -10.80 5.20 -13.56
C LEU A 132 -9.42 5.84 -13.74
N ALA A 133 -9.14 6.43 -14.90
CA ALA A 133 -7.87 7.10 -15.16
C ALA A 133 -7.58 8.30 -14.22
N LYS A 134 -8.64 8.94 -13.68
CA LYS A 134 -8.51 10.03 -12.70
C LYS A 134 -8.43 9.55 -11.25
N SER A 135 -8.87 8.32 -10.97
CA SER A 135 -8.91 7.72 -9.64
C SER A 135 -7.51 7.35 -9.13
N LEU A 136 -7.35 7.26 -7.80
CA LEU A 136 -6.12 6.79 -7.18
C LEU A 136 -6.24 5.30 -6.84
N PHE A 137 -5.22 4.54 -7.18
CA PHE A 137 -5.09 3.14 -6.82
C PHE A 137 -3.97 3.03 -5.81
N VAL A 138 -4.26 2.51 -4.64
CA VAL A 138 -3.24 2.17 -3.67
C VAL A 138 -2.99 0.67 -3.73
N VAL A 139 -1.76 0.24 -3.47
CA VAL A 139 -1.34 -1.16 -3.42
C VAL A 139 -0.32 -1.31 -2.28
N ALA A 140 -0.46 -2.33 -1.41
CA ALA A 140 0.33 -2.53 -0.19
C ALA A 140 0.52 -4.02 0.13
N ILE A 141 1.67 -4.55 -0.29
CA ILE A 141 1.66 -5.87 -0.89
C ILE A 141 2.96 -6.67 -0.70
N GLY A 142 2.88 -8.00 -0.63
CA GLY A 142 4.06 -8.89 -0.66
C GLY A 142 4.63 -9.28 0.70
N GLY A 143 4.13 -8.70 1.80
CA GLY A 143 4.60 -9.02 3.16
C GLY A 143 4.37 -10.48 3.55
N ASN A 144 3.18 -11.00 3.23
CA ASN A 144 2.81 -12.39 3.52
C ASN A 144 3.69 -13.40 2.78
N ASP A 145 4.10 -13.10 1.55
CA ASP A 145 4.97 -13.98 0.75
C ASP A 145 6.33 -14.21 1.41
N ILE A 146 6.92 -13.12 1.91
CA ILE A 146 8.21 -13.15 2.58
C ILE A 146 8.08 -13.84 3.95
N ILE A 147 7.04 -13.50 4.73
CA ILE A 147 6.79 -14.12 6.04
C ILE A 147 6.54 -15.63 5.89
N ASN A 148 5.68 -16.04 4.96
CA ASN A 148 5.41 -17.46 4.73
C ASN A 148 6.65 -18.20 4.23
N HIS A 149 7.48 -17.56 3.41
CA HIS A 149 8.74 -18.17 2.99
C HIS A 149 9.66 -18.47 4.19
N VAL A 150 9.90 -17.48 5.06
CA VAL A 150 10.80 -17.69 6.20
C VAL A 150 10.22 -18.62 7.27
N LEU A 151 8.89 -18.71 7.38
CA LEU A 151 8.22 -19.51 8.42
C LEU A 151 7.84 -20.93 8.00
N LEU A 152 7.43 -21.13 6.74
CA LEU A 152 6.70 -22.33 6.32
C LEU A 152 7.36 -23.06 5.15
N SER A 153 8.44 -22.52 4.56
CA SER A 153 9.08 -23.16 3.40
C SER A 153 9.66 -24.53 3.75
N PRO A 154 9.23 -25.62 3.07
CA PRO A 154 9.86 -26.93 3.22
C PRO A 154 11.33 -26.89 2.79
N ALA A 155 12.13 -27.87 3.23
CA ALA A 155 13.54 -28.04 2.83
C ALA A 155 13.79 -28.02 1.31
N SER A 156 12.76 -28.30 0.48
CA SER A 156 12.82 -28.22 -0.98
C SER A 156 12.73 -26.79 -1.55
N GLN A 157 12.12 -25.85 -0.83
CA GLN A 157 12.09 -24.43 -1.19
C GLN A 157 13.35 -23.68 -0.72
N LEU A 158 14.07 -24.22 0.27
CA LEU A 158 15.44 -23.80 0.65
C LEU A 158 16.48 -24.00 -0.47
N ILE A 159 16.12 -24.72 -1.55
CA ILE A 159 16.96 -24.89 -2.75
C ILE A 159 16.89 -23.63 -3.64
N ARG A 160 15.82 -22.83 -3.57
CA ARG A 160 15.75 -21.58 -4.32
C ARG A 160 16.66 -20.54 -3.68
N SER A 161 17.44 -19.84 -4.50
CA SER A 161 18.15 -18.67 -3.99
C SER A 161 17.15 -17.57 -3.63
N GLN A 162 17.51 -16.74 -2.65
CA GLN A 162 16.73 -15.56 -2.26
C GLN A 162 16.41 -14.67 -3.48
N ASP A 163 17.35 -14.56 -4.43
CA ASP A 163 17.13 -13.82 -5.68
C ASP A 163 16.01 -14.43 -6.54
N GLN A 164 15.92 -15.76 -6.66
CA GLN A 164 14.87 -16.42 -7.44
C GLN A 164 13.48 -16.15 -6.88
N ILE A 165 13.35 -16.03 -5.55
CA ILE A 165 12.09 -15.73 -4.89
C ILE A 165 11.67 -14.30 -5.21
N ILE A 166 12.58 -13.34 -5.04
CA ILE A 166 12.30 -11.93 -5.33
C ILE A 166 11.97 -11.72 -6.81
N THR A 167 12.69 -12.36 -7.73
CA THR A 167 12.37 -12.31 -9.16
C THR A 167 10.97 -12.85 -9.43
N SER A 168 10.61 -14.01 -8.85
CA SER A 168 9.27 -14.59 -9.03
C SER A 168 8.16 -13.69 -8.51
N LEU A 169 8.36 -13.04 -7.36
CA LEU A 169 7.38 -12.09 -6.79
C LEU A 169 7.25 -10.83 -7.65
N ALA A 170 8.37 -10.28 -8.13
CA ALA A 170 8.38 -9.10 -9.00
C ALA A 170 7.74 -9.39 -10.36
N ASP A 171 8.01 -10.54 -10.97
CA ASP A 171 7.40 -10.96 -12.24
C ASP A 171 5.90 -11.19 -12.11
N THR A 172 5.46 -11.74 -10.97
CA THR A 172 4.04 -11.91 -10.67
C THR A 172 3.36 -10.55 -10.52
N LEU A 173 3.92 -9.68 -9.68
CA LEU A 173 3.41 -8.33 -9.48
C LEU A 173 3.35 -7.53 -10.78
N LYS A 174 4.36 -7.68 -11.66
CA LYS A 174 4.37 -7.03 -12.98
C LYS A 174 3.12 -7.38 -13.78
N ARG A 175 2.77 -8.67 -13.87
CA ARG A 175 1.57 -9.11 -14.60
C ARG A 175 0.31 -8.51 -13.99
N GLN A 176 0.23 -8.44 -12.67
CA GLN A 176 -0.94 -7.94 -11.95
C GLN A 176 -1.15 -6.44 -12.15
N LEU A 177 -0.07 -5.66 -12.04
CA LEU A 177 -0.12 -4.23 -12.33
C LEU A 177 -0.42 -3.96 -13.81
N GLN A 178 0.03 -4.82 -14.72
CA GLN A 178 -0.35 -4.76 -16.14
C GLN A 178 -1.84 -5.02 -16.35
N SER A 179 -2.43 -5.99 -15.65
CA SER A 179 -3.88 -6.24 -15.68
C SER A 179 -4.67 -5.04 -15.14
N MET A 180 -4.24 -4.47 -14.00
CA MET A 180 -4.87 -3.25 -13.45
C MET A 180 -4.78 -2.07 -14.42
N TYR A 181 -3.64 -1.90 -15.10
CA TYR A 181 -3.49 -0.89 -16.14
C TYR A 181 -4.44 -1.13 -17.33
N GLY A 182 -4.60 -2.39 -17.76
CA GLY A 182 -5.59 -2.78 -18.77
C GLY A 182 -7.03 -2.43 -18.37
N LEU A 183 -7.32 -2.46 -17.07
CA LEU A 183 -8.60 -2.10 -16.45
C LEU A 183 -8.67 -0.61 -16.05
N GLY A 184 -7.84 0.27 -16.63
CA GLY A 184 -7.98 1.73 -16.48
C GLY A 184 -7.20 2.37 -15.33
N MET A 185 -6.39 1.62 -14.58
CA MET A 185 -5.47 2.21 -13.59
C MET A 185 -4.45 3.12 -14.28
N ARG A 186 -4.36 4.38 -13.84
CA ARG A 186 -3.36 5.35 -14.33
C ARG A 186 -2.61 6.08 -13.22
N ARG A 187 -3.07 6.02 -11.97
CA ARG A 187 -2.44 6.69 -10.84
C ARG A 187 -2.25 5.69 -9.71
N LEU A 188 -1.02 5.29 -9.48
CA LEU A 188 -0.67 4.25 -8.51
C LEU A 188 0.10 4.85 -7.32
N PHE A 189 -0.32 4.54 -6.11
CA PHE A 189 0.45 4.78 -4.90
C PHE A 189 0.80 3.42 -4.30
N PHE A 190 2.07 3.05 -4.35
CA PHE A 190 2.55 1.75 -3.93
C PHE A 190 3.27 1.87 -2.59
N LEU A 191 2.77 1.16 -1.58
CA LEU A 191 3.39 1.03 -0.27
C LEU A 191 4.42 -0.09 -0.30
N GLY A 192 5.68 0.27 -0.10
CA GLY A 192 6.77 -0.70 0.00
C GLY A 192 6.60 -1.65 1.18
N GLY A 193 7.27 -2.80 1.12
CA GLY A 193 7.36 -3.74 2.24
C GLY A 193 8.00 -3.08 3.46
N ALA A 194 7.46 -3.40 4.65
CA ALA A 194 7.96 -2.98 5.95
C ALA A 194 9.24 -3.74 6.36
N PRO A 195 9.94 -3.38 7.46
CA PRO A 195 10.99 -4.24 8.03
C PRO A 195 10.36 -5.49 8.67
N LEU A 196 9.99 -6.45 7.82
CA LEU A 196 9.18 -7.61 8.20
C LEU A 196 9.83 -8.47 9.29
N GLY A 197 11.16 -8.53 9.36
CA GLY A 197 11.87 -9.23 10.41
C GLY A 197 11.61 -8.67 11.81
N CYS A 198 11.18 -7.41 11.90
CA CYS A 198 10.80 -6.76 13.15
C CYS A 198 9.30 -6.88 13.45
N CYS A 199 8.53 -7.67 12.68
CA CYS A 199 7.13 -7.89 13.01
C CYS A 199 7.01 -8.75 14.29
N PRO A 200 5.97 -8.54 15.13
CA PRO A 200 5.82 -9.28 16.38
C PRO A 200 5.89 -10.80 16.21
N LEU A 201 5.34 -11.32 15.11
CA LEU A 201 5.35 -12.75 14.79
C LEU A 201 6.77 -13.34 14.70
N LEU A 202 7.71 -12.61 14.09
CA LEU A 202 9.10 -13.06 13.94
C LEU A 202 9.95 -12.70 15.17
N LEU A 203 9.65 -11.58 15.84
CA LEU A 203 10.30 -11.21 17.10
C LEU A 203 10.04 -12.24 18.21
N GLU A 204 8.82 -12.78 18.29
CA GLU A 204 8.47 -13.81 19.28
C GLU A 204 9.26 -15.12 19.10
N GLN A 205 9.78 -15.39 17.89
CA GLN A 205 10.61 -16.56 17.62
C GLN A 205 12.07 -16.37 18.01
N SER A 206 12.50 -15.13 18.23
CA SER A 206 13.86 -14.82 18.65
C SER A 206 13.99 -14.89 20.18
N PRO A 207 14.90 -15.71 20.73
CA PRO A 207 15.15 -15.74 22.18
C PRO A 207 15.53 -14.37 22.76
N ASN A 208 16.17 -13.53 21.95
CA ASN A 208 16.64 -12.20 22.34
C ASN A 208 15.73 -11.06 21.86
N LYS A 209 14.56 -11.37 21.27
CA LYS A 209 13.67 -10.38 20.63
C LYS A 209 14.37 -9.53 19.56
N GLU A 210 15.32 -10.13 18.85
CA GLU A 210 16.01 -9.51 17.71
C GLU A 210 15.22 -9.69 16.40
N CYS A 211 15.28 -8.70 15.51
CA CYS A 211 14.62 -8.80 14.21
C CYS A 211 15.21 -9.91 13.34
N HIS A 212 14.37 -10.63 12.60
CA HIS A 212 14.79 -11.69 11.69
C HIS A 212 15.54 -11.15 10.46
N ALA A 213 16.85 -11.39 10.39
CA ALA A 213 17.74 -10.81 9.38
C ALA A 213 17.34 -11.15 7.94
N GLU A 214 16.99 -12.41 7.65
CA GLU A 214 16.62 -12.84 6.30
C GLU A 214 15.30 -12.22 5.83
N ALA A 215 14.33 -12.04 6.73
CA ALA A 215 13.05 -11.44 6.38
C ALA A 215 13.21 -9.96 6.02
N ASN A 216 14.06 -9.25 6.77
CA ASN A 216 14.44 -7.87 6.46
C ASN A 216 15.22 -7.76 5.15
N TYR A 217 16.16 -8.67 4.90
CA TYR A 217 16.91 -8.73 3.65
C TYR A 217 15.98 -8.94 2.44
N LEU A 218 15.08 -9.92 2.50
CA LEU A 218 14.12 -10.20 1.44
C LEU A 218 13.17 -9.01 1.22
N SER A 219 12.68 -8.37 2.29
CA SER A 219 11.83 -7.18 2.18
C SER A 219 12.54 -6.01 1.50
N ALA A 220 13.80 -5.75 1.86
CA ALA A 220 14.60 -4.71 1.21
C ALA A 220 14.83 -5.02 -0.29
N ARG A 221 15.16 -6.28 -0.62
CA ARG A 221 15.34 -6.71 -2.02
C ARG A 221 14.04 -6.63 -2.82
N TYR A 222 12.90 -6.95 -2.20
CA TYR A 222 11.59 -6.80 -2.80
C TYR A 222 11.29 -5.34 -3.16
N ASN A 223 11.57 -4.39 -2.25
CA ASN A 223 11.38 -2.96 -2.50
C ASN A 223 12.26 -2.45 -3.67
N VAL A 224 13.50 -2.92 -3.77
CA VAL A 224 14.38 -2.61 -4.92
C VAL A 224 13.77 -3.14 -6.23
N ALA A 225 13.25 -4.37 -6.23
CA ALA A 225 12.65 -4.96 -7.42
C ALA A 225 11.36 -4.23 -7.85
N VAL A 226 10.50 -3.87 -6.89
CA VAL A 226 9.26 -3.13 -7.15
C VAL A 226 9.55 -1.74 -7.70
N THR A 227 10.49 -0.99 -7.10
CA THR A 227 10.82 0.35 -7.60
C THR A 227 11.38 0.33 -9.02
N ALA A 228 12.16 -0.68 -9.38
CA ALA A 228 12.60 -0.90 -10.76
C ALA A 228 11.40 -1.21 -11.68
N LEU A 229 10.52 -2.12 -11.27
CA LEU A 229 9.30 -2.46 -12.02
C LEU A 229 8.42 -1.23 -12.29
N LEU A 230 8.15 -0.42 -11.27
CA LEU A 230 7.31 0.79 -11.41
C LEU A 230 7.94 1.80 -12.36
N ARG A 231 9.27 1.94 -12.33
CA ARG A 231 10.02 2.78 -13.27
C ARG A 231 9.86 2.31 -14.71
N ASP A 232 10.02 1.01 -14.94
CA ASP A 232 9.87 0.41 -16.28
C ASP A 232 8.44 0.55 -16.80
N MET A 233 7.44 0.35 -15.93
CA MET A 233 6.04 0.55 -16.28
C MET A 233 5.73 2.00 -16.66
N GLY A 234 6.21 2.97 -15.88
CA GLY A 234 6.03 4.39 -16.17
C GLY A 234 6.76 4.85 -17.44
N ALA A 235 7.91 4.24 -17.76
CA ALA A 235 8.59 4.48 -19.04
C ALA A 235 7.81 3.90 -20.24
N THR A 236 7.10 2.79 -20.03
CA THR A 236 6.32 2.11 -21.08
C THR A 236 4.94 2.74 -21.29
N HIS A 237 4.35 3.34 -20.25
CA HIS A 237 3.00 3.89 -20.25
C HIS A 237 3.02 5.37 -19.83
N PRO A 238 3.16 6.32 -20.77
CA PRO A 238 3.37 7.73 -20.46
C PRO A 238 2.17 8.42 -19.80
N ASP A 239 0.99 7.81 -19.84
CA ASP A 239 -0.22 8.23 -19.15
C ASP A 239 -0.37 7.63 -17.74
N MET A 240 0.54 6.74 -17.34
CA MET A 240 0.65 6.23 -15.98
C MET A 240 1.54 7.13 -15.10
N SER A 241 1.06 7.42 -13.90
CA SER A 241 1.82 8.06 -12.83
C SER A 241 1.88 7.13 -11.63
N TYR A 242 3.00 7.14 -10.92
CA TYR A 242 3.16 6.33 -9.71
C TYR A 242 3.94 7.07 -8.63
N VAL A 243 3.67 6.68 -7.38
CA VAL A 243 4.44 7.05 -6.19
C VAL A 243 4.79 5.75 -5.47
N PHE A 244 6.04 5.61 -5.05
CA PHE A 244 6.46 4.55 -4.14
C PHE A 244 6.73 5.16 -2.77
N PHE A 245 6.08 4.62 -1.73
CA PHE A 245 6.33 5.01 -0.36
C PHE A 245 7.26 4.01 0.32
N ASP A 246 8.39 4.51 0.83
CA ASP A 246 9.37 3.70 1.54
C ASP A 246 8.92 3.42 2.99
N THR A 247 7.97 2.50 3.12
CA THR A 247 7.47 2.00 4.39
C THR A 247 8.60 1.38 5.23
N TYR A 248 9.59 0.78 4.58
CA TYR A 248 10.70 0.11 5.26
C TYR A 248 11.48 1.09 6.12
N THR A 249 12.02 2.13 5.49
CA THR A 249 12.83 3.13 6.18
C THR A 249 12.00 3.91 7.19
N THR A 250 10.76 4.27 6.80
CA THR A 250 9.84 5.00 7.68
C THR A 250 9.60 4.23 8.98
N LEU A 251 9.14 2.97 8.90
CA LEU A 251 8.86 2.19 10.11
C LEU A 251 10.13 1.86 10.91
N LEU A 252 11.27 1.66 10.24
CA LEU A 252 12.51 1.41 10.95
C LEU A 252 12.93 2.61 11.80
N GLN A 253 12.69 3.85 11.35
CA GLN A 253 12.89 5.05 12.16
C GLN A 253 11.99 5.07 13.40
N TYR A 254 10.70 4.75 13.26
CA TYR A 254 9.80 4.64 14.42
C TYR A 254 10.24 3.58 15.43
N ILE A 255 10.78 2.46 14.95
CA ILE A 255 11.27 1.36 15.80
C ILE A 255 12.58 1.76 16.52
N GLN A 256 13.48 2.45 15.83
CA GLN A 256 14.79 2.82 16.37
C GLN A 256 14.76 4.08 17.24
N GLU A 257 13.80 4.99 16.99
CA GLU A 257 13.67 6.28 17.67
C GLU A 257 12.25 6.50 18.25
N PRO A 258 11.70 5.59 19.06
CA PRO A 258 10.29 5.65 19.46
C PRO A 258 9.95 6.88 20.32
N GLU A 259 10.87 7.35 21.17
CA GLU A 259 10.67 8.54 22.00
C GLU A 259 10.51 9.83 21.16
N ALA A 260 11.16 9.89 19.99
CA ALA A 260 11.01 11.00 19.04
C ALA A 260 9.60 11.05 18.41
N HIS A 261 8.84 9.96 18.55
CA HIS A 261 7.52 9.77 17.96
C HIS A 261 6.41 9.50 18.98
N VAL A 262 6.64 9.85 20.26
CA VAL A 262 5.65 9.68 21.35
C VAL A 262 5.23 8.20 21.52
N MET A 263 6.11 7.28 21.12
CA MET A 263 5.99 5.86 21.42
C MET A 263 6.87 5.55 22.63
N TYR A 264 6.29 4.89 23.62
CA TYR A 264 6.96 4.55 24.87
C TYR A 264 7.13 3.04 24.97
N TYR A 265 8.32 2.60 25.37
CA TYR A 265 8.53 1.22 25.78
C TYR A 265 7.97 1.04 27.18
N TYR A 266 7.05 0.09 27.33
CA TYR A 266 6.65 -0.41 28.63
C TYR A 266 7.12 -1.86 28.74
N SER A 267 7.96 -2.13 29.72
CA SER A 267 8.38 -3.47 30.10
C SER A 267 7.24 -4.17 30.87
N THR A 268 7.21 -5.50 30.84
CA THR A 268 6.31 -6.29 31.71
C THR A 268 6.58 -6.07 33.20
N THR A 269 7.74 -5.52 33.56
CA THR A 269 8.06 -5.07 34.93
C THR A 269 7.39 -3.75 35.31
N ASP A 270 6.91 -2.97 34.35
CA ASP A 270 6.37 -1.62 34.59
C ASP A 270 4.87 -1.66 34.93
N PHE A 271 4.25 -2.84 34.86
CA PHE A 271 2.83 -3.08 35.16
C PHE A 271 2.62 -3.97 36.40
N ASN A 272 3.65 -4.17 37.22
CA ASN A 272 3.57 -4.87 38.52
C ASN A 272 3.64 -3.89 39.70
#